data_AF-A0A8C3IFW4-F1
#
_entry.id   AF-A0A8C3IFW4-F1
#
_cell.length_a   1.000
_cell.length_b   1.000
_cell.length_c   1.000
_cell.angle_alpha   90.00
_cell.angle_beta   90.00
_cell.angle_gamma   90.00
#
_symmetry.space_group_name_H-M   'P 1'
#
loop_
_entity.id
_entity.type
_entity.pdbx_description
1 polymer ?
#
loop_
_entity_poly.entity_id
_entity_poly.type
_entity_poly.pdbx_seq_one_letter_code
_entity_poly.pdbx_strand_id
1 'polypeptide(L)'
;MGAELDHVRRLLVHEPRGHRDMYAAVLVPSELPAAQLGALFLHGQGYSTMCGHAVLALGRFALDGGLVPAPSRPETAVTIHCPCGPVTAFVPWDGQRSGSRVRFHSVPAFAAAADVTVDVPGHGKVVVDIGYGGAFYAFLSAERLGLDVCSSKTQDLVDAASAVTEAVKRQFKLHHPDNEELAFLYGTILTDGKDAFSDEPTTNICVFADAQEAKCGDYNAVVVEVSGEAFYTGTATFVVEEEDPLKYGFSLK
;
A
#
# COMPACT_ATOMS: atom_id res chain seq x y z
N MET A 1 -1.64 14.76 -9.31
CA MET A 1 -3.11 14.90 -9.26
C MET A 1 -3.57 14.97 -7.80
N GLY A 2 -4.34 15.96 -7.34
CA GLY A 2 -4.86 15.89 -5.96
C GLY A 2 -5.51 17.15 -5.37
N ALA A 3 -5.12 18.35 -5.79
CA ALA A 3 -5.57 19.57 -5.11
C ALA A 3 -7.06 19.89 -5.31
N GLU A 4 -7.61 19.62 -6.50
CA GLU A 4 -8.97 20.03 -6.86
C GLU A 4 -10.07 19.19 -6.18
N LEU A 5 -9.80 17.91 -5.94
CA LEU A 5 -10.77 16.95 -5.37
C LEU A 5 -10.40 16.44 -3.96
N ASP A 6 -9.44 17.06 -3.27
CA ASP A 6 -9.05 16.65 -1.91
C ASP A 6 -10.22 16.69 -0.90
N HIS A 7 -11.23 17.51 -1.17
CA HIS A 7 -12.45 17.55 -0.36
C HIS A 7 -13.20 16.21 -0.34
N VAL A 8 -13.19 15.43 -1.43
CA VAL A 8 -13.79 14.08 -1.48
C VAL A 8 -13.01 13.12 -0.58
N ARG A 9 -11.68 13.17 -0.66
CA ARG A 9 -10.81 12.36 0.21
C ARG A 9 -11.08 12.64 1.68
N ARG A 10 -11.05 13.91 2.07
CA ARG A 10 -11.30 14.30 3.47
C ARG A 10 -12.67 13.84 3.95
N LEU A 11 -13.71 14.01 3.12
CA LEU A 11 -15.07 13.56 3.43
C LEU A 11 -15.16 12.06 3.74
N LEU A 12 -14.46 11.22 2.97
CA LEU A 12 -14.52 9.75 3.11
C LEU A 12 -13.58 9.20 4.19
N VAL A 13 -12.45 9.86 4.44
CA VAL A 13 -11.38 9.33 5.28
C VAL A 13 -11.35 9.96 6.67
N HIS A 14 -11.65 11.26 6.78
CA HIS A 14 -11.56 11.98 8.05
C HIS A 14 -12.81 11.76 8.92
N GLU A 15 -12.67 12.04 10.21
CA GLU A 15 -13.82 12.10 11.12
C GLU A 15 -14.82 13.17 10.63
N PRO A 16 -16.13 12.99 10.82
CA PRO A 16 -16.79 11.95 11.62
C PRO A 16 -17.15 10.67 10.84
N ARG A 17 -16.85 10.59 9.54
CA ARG A 17 -17.27 9.48 8.67
C ARG A 17 -16.23 8.34 8.64
N GLY A 18 -14.95 8.71 8.67
CA GLY A 18 -13.84 7.81 8.88
C GLY A 18 -13.15 8.07 10.22
N HIS A 19 -11.83 7.87 10.26
CA HIS A 19 -10.98 8.09 11.41
C HIS A 19 -9.51 8.24 10.95
N ARG A 20 -8.60 8.57 11.86
CA ARG A 20 -7.18 8.83 11.57
C ARG A 20 -6.52 7.79 10.66
N ASP A 21 -6.78 6.51 10.94
CA ASP A 21 -6.16 5.37 10.24
C ASP A 21 -7.05 4.78 9.13
N MET A 22 -8.10 5.49 8.72
CA MET A 22 -8.98 5.03 7.64
C MET A 22 -8.22 5.02 6.31
N TYR A 23 -8.50 3.98 5.52
CA TYR A 23 -8.00 3.82 4.16
C TYR A 23 -9.17 3.52 3.24
N ALA A 24 -9.20 4.14 2.07
CA ALA A 24 -10.30 3.97 1.12
C ALA A 24 -9.78 3.82 -0.31
N ALA A 25 -10.65 3.31 -1.19
CA ALA A 25 -10.44 3.29 -2.63
C ALA A 25 -11.67 3.87 -3.32
N VAL A 26 -11.46 4.77 -4.27
CA VAL A 26 -12.50 5.24 -5.19
C VAL A 26 -12.41 4.43 -6.46
N LEU A 27 -13.52 3.76 -6.80
CA LEU A 27 -13.62 2.99 -8.02
C LEU A 27 -13.87 3.91 -9.20
N VAL A 28 -13.12 3.71 -10.27
CA VAL A 28 -13.24 4.48 -11.51
C VAL A 28 -13.23 3.54 -12.71
N PRO A 29 -13.77 3.96 -13.86
CA PRO A 29 -13.52 3.26 -15.11
C PRO A 29 -12.01 3.15 -15.37
N SER A 30 -11.56 1.98 -15.82
CA SER A 30 -10.18 1.80 -16.25
C SER A 30 -10.00 2.23 -17.70
N GLU A 31 -8.91 2.93 -18.02
CA GLU A 31 -8.45 3.14 -19.40
C GLU A 31 -7.73 1.93 -20.00
N LEU A 32 -7.31 0.95 -19.18
CA LEU A 32 -6.70 -0.30 -19.63
C LEU A 32 -7.80 -1.33 -19.96
N PRO A 33 -7.88 -1.82 -21.21
CA PRO A 33 -8.89 -2.81 -21.61
C PRO A 33 -8.80 -4.14 -20.84
N ALA A 34 -7.62 -4.49 -20.34
CA ALA A 34 -7.37 -5.73 -19.61
C ALA A 34 -7.83 -5.66 -18.14
N ALA A 35 -8.05 -4.46 -17.59
CA ALA A 35 -8.46 -4.27 -16.20
C ALA A 35 -9.99 -4.18 -16.07
N GLN A 36 -10.53 -4.87 -15.07
CA GLN A 36 -11.97 -4.92 -14.81
C GLN A 36 -12.47 -3.66 -14.08
N LEU A 37 -11.57 -2.97 -13.36
CA LEU A 37 -11.84 -1.72 -12.67
C LEU A 37 -10.56 -0.89 -12.53
N GLY A 38 -10.69 0.42 -12.41
CA GLY A 38 -9.65 1.30 -11.90
C GLY A 38 -9.89 1.64 -10.43
N ALA A 39 -8.82 1.91 -9.70
CA ALA A 39 -8.89 2.27 -8.28
C ALA A 39 -7.94 3.41 -7.95
N LEU A 40 -8.46 4.45 -7.29
CA LEU A 40 -7.67 5.53 -6.70
C LEU A 40 -7.65 5.37 -5.19
N PHE A 41 -6.47 5.22 -4.59
CA PHE A 41 -6.31 4.94 -3.17
C PHE A 41 -6.19 6.22 -2.36
N LEU A 42 -6.86 6.25 -1.21
CA LEU A 42 -7.04 7.42 -0.35
C LEU A 42 -6.65 7.08 1.10
N HIS A 43 -5.92 7.97 1.75
CA HIS A 43 -5.59 7.87 3.18
C HIS A 43 -5.58 9.25 3.85
N GLY A 44 -5.34 9.28 5.17
CA GLY A 44 -5.48 10.49 5.98
C GLY A 44 -4.63 11.69 5.52
N GLN A 45 -3.52 11.42 4.81
CA GLN A 45 -2.55 12.43 4.34
C GLN A 45 -2.58 12.70 2.84
N GLY A 46 -3.35 11.94 2.04
CA GLY A 46 -3.39 12.15 0.59
C GLY A 46 -3.82 10.92 -0.20
N TYR A 47 -3.28 10.83 -1.41
CA TYR A 47 -3.53 9.76 -2.36
C TYR A 47 -2.32 8.82 -2.41
N SER A 48 -2.57 7.52 -2.61
CA SER A 48 -1.51 6.51 -2.76
C SER A 48 -1.48 5.93 -4.17
N THR A 49 -0.32 5.45 -4.59
CA THR A 49 -0.10 4.80 -5.89
C THR A 49 -0.54 3.35 -5.93
N MET A 50 -0.51 2.66 -4.79
CA MET A 50 -0.92 1.28 -4.63
C MET A 50 -1.21 0.99 -3.15
N CYS A 51 -2.06 -0.01 -2.88
CA CYS A 51 -2.13 -0.60 -1.54
C CYS A 51 -2.51 -2.08 -1.57
N GLY A 52 -1.62 -2.95 -1.09
CA GLY A 52 -1.78 -4.40 -1.20
C GLY A 52 -3.04 -4.93 -0.48
N HIS A 53 -3.26 -4.49 0.76
CA HIS A 53 -4.48 -4.87 1.51
C HIS A 53 -5.78 -4.41 0.83
N ALA A 54 -5.77 -3.23 0.18
CA ALA A 54 -6.90 -2.74 -0.59
C ALA A 54 -7.12 -3.58 -1.85
N VAL A 55 -6.04 -4.00 -2.54
CA VAL A 55 -6.12 -4.91 -3.70
C VAL A 55 -6.79 -6.24 -3.34
N LEU A 56 -6.43 -6.83 -2.19
CA LEU A 56 -7.08 -8.06 -1.69
C LEU A 56 -8.60 -7.86 -1.51
N ALA A 57 -8.98 -6.77 -0.85
CA ALA A 57 -10.39 -6.43 -0.62
C ALA A 57 -11.14 -6.12 -1.92
N LEU A 58 -10.52 -5.37 -2.83
CA LEU A 58 -11.08 -4.99 -4.13
C LEU A 58 -11.27 -6.19 -5.06
N GLY A 59 -10.36 -7.17 -5.02
CA GLY A 59 -10.52 -8.42 -5.76
C GLY A 59 -11.82 -9.13 -5.36
N ARG A 60 -12.04 -9.33 -4.05
CA ARG A 60 -13.31 -9.89 -3.55
C ARG A 60 -14.48 -9.00 -3.93
N PHE A 61 -14.33 -7.69 -3.77
CA PHE A 61 -15.39 -6.73 -4.06
C PHE A 61 -15.87 -6.78 -5.50
N ALA A 62 -14.95 -6.85 -6.44
CA ALA A 62 -15.29 -6.91 -7.85
C ALA A 62 -16.04 -8.20 -8.20
N LEU A 63 -15.66 -9.33 -7.59
CA LEU A 63 -16.35 -10.61 -7.79
C LEU A 63 -17.74 -10.63 -7.12
N ASP A 64 -17.79 -10.34 -5.83
CA ASP A 64 -19.03 -10.43 -5.03
C ASP A 64 -20.04 -9.34 -5.41
N GLY A 65 -19.56 -8.16 -5.82
CA GLY A 65 -20.38 -7.07 -6.35
C GLY A 65 -20.82 -7.27 -7.80
N GLY A 66 -20.41 -8.35 -8.46
CA GLY A 66 -20.77 -8.66 -9.84
C GLY A 66 -20.14 -7.78 -10.91
N LEU A 67 -19.08 -7.03 -10.57
CA LEU A 67 -18.25 -6.31 -11.57
C LEU A 67 -17.46 -7.28 -12.45
N VAL A 68 -17.16 -8.46 -11.91
CA VAL A 68 -16.59 -9.60 -12.63
C VAL A 68 -17.62 -10.73 -12.65
N PRO A 69 -17.83 -11.40 -13.79
CA PRO A 69 -18.75 -12.54 -13.84
C PRO A 69 -18.30 -13.65 -12.90
N ALA A 70 -19.28 -14.34 -12.29
CA ALA A 70 -19.02 -15.52 -11.46
C ALA A 70 -18.24 -16.57 -12.27
N PRO A 71 -17.08 -17.04 -11.78
CA PRO A 71 -16.25 -17.97 -12.53
C PRO A 71 -16.81 -19.39 -12.46
N SER A 72 -16.51 -20.19 -13.47
CA SER A 72 -16.76 -21.65 -13.48
C SER A 72 -15.60 -22.47 -12.88
N ARG A 73 -14.53 -21.78 -12.48
CA ARG A 73 -13.28 -22.34 -11.94
C ARG A 73 -13.14 -21.95 -10.46
N PRO A 74 -12.33 -22.69 -9.66
CA PRO A 74 -12.22 -22.47 -8.21
C PRO A 74 -11.50 -21.17 -7.82
N GLU A 75 -11.04 -20.39 -8.78
CA GLU A 75 -10.37 -19.11 -8.56
C GLU A 75 -10.55 -18.23 -9.80
N THR A 76 -10.66 -16.92 -9.63
CA THR A 76 -10.66 -15.99 -10.77
C THR A 76 -9.66 -14.86 -10.60
N ALA A 77 -9.11 -14.42 -11.73
CA ALA A 77 -8.25 -13.26 -11.80
C ALA A 77 -9.10 -11.98 -11.97
N VAL A 78 -8.79 -10.97 -11.18
CA VAL A 78 -9.34 -9.62 -11.22
C VAL A 78 -8.17 -8.66 -11.36
N THR A 79 -8.01 -8.08 -12.54
CA THR A 79 -7.00 -7.06 -12.81
C THR A 79 -7.56 -5.68 -12.47
N ILE A 80 -6.88 -5.00 -11.56
CA ILE A 80 -7.21 -3.67 -11.06
C ILE A 80 -6.18 -2.71 -11.64
N HIS A 81 -6.64 -1.64 -12.29
CA HIS A 81 -5.77 -0.57 -12.76
C HIS A 81 -5.51 0.41 -11.60
N CYS A 82 -4.31 0.33 -11.03
CA CYS A 82 -3.81 1.22 -9.99
C CYS A 82 -2.94 2.33 -10.60
N PRO A 83 -2.69 3.45 -9.90
CA PRO A 83 -1.77 4.48 -10.38
C PRO A 83 -0.33 3.97 -10.63
N CYS A 84 0.12 2.92 -9.93
CA CYS A 84 1.41 2.27 -10.19
C CYS A 84 1.40 1.34 -11.43
N GLY A 85 0.24 1.09 -12.05
CA GLY A 85 0.05 0.12 -13.12
C GLY A 85 -0.97 -0.98 -12.77
N PRO A 86 -1.16 -1.97 -13.66
CA PRO A 86 -2.10 -3.07 -13.45
C PRO A 86 -1.60 -4.04 -12.36
N VAL A 87 -2.50 -4.40 -11.45
CA VAL A 87 -2.26 -5.38 -10.38
C VAL A 87 -3.34 -6.46 -10.48
N THR A 88 -2.95 -7.73 -10.49
CA THR A 88 -3.92 -8.84 -10.68
C THR A 88 -4.13 -9.57 -9.36
N ALA A 89 -5.33 -9.45 -8.80
CA ALA A 89 -5.80 -10.23 -7.67
C ALA A 89 -6.38 -11.58 -8.14
N PHE A 90 -6.15 -12.63 -7.37
CA PHE A 90 -6.67 -13.97 -7.58
C PHE A 90 -7.56 -14.33 -6.39
N VAL A 91 -8.84 -14.48 -6.69
CA VAL A 91 -9.90 -14.63 -5.69
C VAL A 91 -10.46 -16.04 -5.77
N PRO A 92 -10.36 -16.84 -4.69
CA PRO A 92 -10.97 -18.17 -4.67
C PRO A 92 -12.49 -18.09 -4.76
N TRP A 93 -13.09 -19.12 -5.34
CA TRP A 93 -14.53 -19.24 -5.55
C TRP A 93 -14.98 -20.65 -5.24
N ASP A 94 -15.96 -20.80 -4.34
CA ASP A 94 -16.50 -22.11 -3.93
C ASP A 94 -17.69 -22.58 -4.78
N GLY A 95 -18.06 -21.82 -5.81
CA GLY A 95 -19.28 -22.04 -6.61
C GLY A 95 -20.44 -21.12 -6.22
N GLN A 96 -20.39 -20.50 -5.04
CA GLN A 96 -21.45 -19.63 -4.52
C GLN A 96 -20.95 -18.27 -4.04
N ARG A 97 -19.75 -18.19 -3.47
CA ARG A 97 -19.17 -16.96 -2.90
C ARG A 97 -17.65 -16.92 -3.02
N SER A 98 -17.09 -15.71 -2.91
CA SER A 98 -15.63 -15.55 -2.83
C SER A 98 -15.06 -16.06 -1.50
N GLY A 99 -13.87 -16.65 -1.56
CA GLY A 99 -13.08 -17.01 -0.37
C GLY A 99 -12.40 -15.81 0.28
N SER A 100 -12.10 -15.89 1.58
CA SER A 100 -11.41 -14.82 2.32
C SER A 100 -9.94 -14.67 1.90
N ARG A 101 -9.26 -15.79 1.67
CA ARG A 101 -7.83 -15.83 1.34
C ARG A 101 -7.61 -15.48 -0.12
N VAL A 102 -7.16 -14.26 -0.37
CA VAL A 102 -6.89 -13.72 -1.69
C VAL A 102 -5.38 -13.57 -1.85
N ARG A 103 -4.90 -13.66 -3.09
CA ARG A 103 -3.51 -13.35 -3.43
C ARG A 103 -3.47 -12.37 -4.58
N PHE A 104 -2.37 -11.66 -4.79
CA PHE A 104 -2.21 -10.81 -5.97
C PHE A 104 -0.78 -10.81 -6.46
N HIS A 105 -0.60 -10.60 -7.76
CA HIS A 105 0.69 -10.27 -8.37
C HIS A 105 0.83 -8.76 -8.45
N SER A 106 1.85 -8.22 -7.79
CA SER A 106 2.17 -6.80 -7.81
C SER A 106 2.79 -6.37 -9.14
N VAL A 107 3.02 -5.06 -9.27
CA VAL A 107 3.92 -4.52 -10.30
C VAL A 107 5.37 -4.95 -10.03
N PRO A 108 6.28 -4.87 -11.03
CA PRO A 108 7.69 -5.20 -10.83
C PRO A 108 8.30 -4.43 -9.64
N ALA A 109 8.82 -5.17 -8.68
CA ALA A 109 9.49 -4.66 -7.49
C ALA A 109 11.00 -4.73 -7.65
N PHE A 110 11.75 -3.73 -7.18
CA PHE A 110 13.20 -3.68 -7.32
C PHE A 110 13.86 -2.96 -6.15
N ALA A 111 15.12 -3.33 -5.86
CA ALA A 111 15.98 -2.56 -4.96
C ALA A 111 16.52 -1.33 -5.70
N ALA A 112 16.16 -0.14 -5.23
CA ALA A 112 16.57 1.12 -5.84
C ALA A 112 17.95 1.57 -5.34
N ALA A 113 18.23 1.37 -4.05
CA ALA A 113 19.54 1.57 -3.45
C ALA A 113 19.69 0.70 -2.20
N ALA A 114 20.91 0.26 -1.93
CA ALA A 114 21.25 -0.47 -0.72
C ALA A 114 22.29 0.31 0.10
N ASP A 115 22.32 0.07 1.41
CA ASP A 115 23.31 0.64 2.34
C ASP A 115 23.39 2.18 2.32
N VAL A 116 22.25 2.86 2.15
CA VAL A 116 22.18 4.33 2.14
C VAL A 116 22.32 4.87 3.56
N THR A 117 23.41 5.59 3.83
CA THR A 117 23.60 6.26 5.11
C THR A 117 22.87 7.59 5.15
N VAL A 118 21.98 7.78 6.13
CA VAL A 118 21.23 9.03 6.36
C VAL A 118 21.41 9.53 7.79
N ASP A 119 21.52 10.85 7.95
CA ASP A 119 21.53 11.49 9.28
C ASP A 119 20.09 11.75 9.74
N VAL A 120 19.66 11.06 10.80
CA VAL A 120 18.30 11.13 11.32
C VAL A 120 18.30 11.92 12.63
N PRO A 121 17.60 13.07 12.69
CA PRO A 121 17.48 13.85 13.91
C PRO A 121 16.97 12.98 15.08
N GLY A 122 17.71 12.98 16.19
CA GLY A 122 17.39 12.18 17.38
C GLY A 122 17.95 10.76 17.38
N HIS A 123 18.39 10.23 16.23
CA HIS A 123 18.89 8.85 16.10
C HIS A 123 20.33 8.78 15.53
N GLY A 124 20.85 9.87 14.98
CA GLY A 124 22.20 9.93 14.41
C GLY A 124 22.26 9.29 13.02
N LYS A 125 23.43 8.78 12.63
CA LYS A 125 23.61 8.14 11.32
C LYS A 125 23.05 6.72 11.34
N VAL A 126 22.10 6.45 10.46
CA VAL A 126 21.51 5.13 10.25
C VAL A 126 21.69 4.71 8.80
N VAL A 127 21.72 3.40 8.57
CA VAL A 127 21.84 2.80 7.23
C VAL A 127 20.49 2.22 6.86
N VAL A 128 19.98 2.59 5.68
CA VAL A 128 18.70 2.13 5.15
C VAL A 128 18.87 1.52 3.77
N ASP A 129 18.03 0.55 3.45
CA ASP A 129 17.82 0.13 2.06
C ASP A 129 16.60 0.83 1.49
N ILE A 130 16.57 1.05 0.18
CA ILE A 130 15.46 1.70 -0.52
C ILE A 130 14.97 0.76 -1.61
N GLY A 131 13.71 0.36 -1.52
CA GLY A 131 13.06 -0.53 -2.47
C GLY A 131 11.77 0.04 -3.03
N TYR A 132 11.41 -0.38 -4.24
CA TYR A 132 10.13 -0.11 -4.88
C TYR A 132 9.31 -1.39 -5.00
N GLY A 133 8.02 -1.33 -4.69
CA GLY A 133 7.08 -2.44 -4.87
C GLY A 133 5.65 -1.99 -5.21
N GLY A 134 5.53 -0.89 -5.96
CA GLY A 134 4.29 -0.12 -6.17
C GLY A 134 4.30 1.25 -5.48
N ALA A 135 5.18 1.40 -4.48
CA ALA A 135 5.61 2.66 -3.88
C ALA A 135 7.05 2.49 -3.35
N PHE A 136 7.79 3.59 -3.16
CA PHE A 136 9.13 3.53 -2.55
C PHE A 136 9.05 3.49 -1.02
N TYR A 137 9.83 2.59 -0.42
CA TYR A 137 10.00 2.48 1.02
C TYR A 137 11.48 2.48 1.39
N ALA A 138 11.79 3.09 2.53
CA ALA A 138 13.04 2.86 3.23
C ALA A 138 12.87 1.67 4.18
N PHE A 139 13.84 0.77 4.24
CA PHE A 139 13.84 -0.40 5.10
C PHE A 139 14.96 -0.28 6.13
N LEU A 140 14.64 -0.56 7.39
CA LEU A 140 15.57 -0.47 8.50
C LEU A 140 15.14 -1.38 9.65
N SER A 141 16.07 -2.14 10.23
CA SER A 141 15.79 -2.86 11.49
C SER A 141 15.54 -1.87 12.62
N ALA A 142 14.45 -2.07 13.38
CA ALA A 142 14.09 -1.24 14.52
C ALA A 142 15.21 -1.21 15.59
N GLU A 143 15.99 -2.29 15.71
CA GLU A 143 17.09 -2.39 16.68
C GLU A 143 18.12 -1.28 16.48
N ARG A 144 18.35 -0.85 15.23
CA ARG A 144 19.28 0.24 14.90
C ARG A 144 18.84 1.60 15.44
N LEU A 145 17.57 1.72 15.82
CA LEU A 145 17.00 2.90 16.46
C LEU A 145 16.84 2.70 17.98
N GLY A 146 17.31 1.56 18.52
CA GLY A 146 17.10 1.17 19.91
C GLY A 146 15.66 0.72 20.21
N LEU A 147 14.94 0.28 19.18
CA LEU A 147 13.55 -0.14 19.25
C LEU A 147 13.40 -1.62 18.89
N ASP A 148 12.25 -2.18 19.24
CA ASP A 148 11.84 -3.54 18.92
C ASP A 148 10.40 -3.52 18.42
N VAL A 149 10.16 -4.10 17.24
CA VAL A 149 8.86 -4.03 16.56
C VAL A 149 7.73 -4.69 17.38
N CYS A 150 8.06 -5.72 18.17
CA CYS A 150 7.06 -6.49 18.92
C CYS A 150 6.73 -5.89 20.29
N SER A 151 7.68 -5.19 20.92
CA SER A 151 7.58 -4.79 22.33
C SER A 151 7.64 -3.28 22.57
N SER A 152 8.12 -2.49 21.60
CA SER A 152 8.13 -1.03 21.73
C SER A 152 6.73 -0.45 21.62
N LYS A 153 6.51 0.73 22.19
CA LYS A 153 5.24 1.42 22.04
C LYS A 153 5.05 1.79 20.57
N THR A 154 3.83 1.60 20.06
CA THR A 154 3.48 1.94 18.68
C THR A 154 3.82 3.39 18.34
N GLN A 155 3.63 4.32 19.28
CA GLN A 155 3.96 5.73 19.03
C GLN A 155 5.46 5.95 18.82
N ASP A 156 6.32 5.28 19.60
CA ASP A 156 7.78 5.42 19.46
C ASP A 156 8.25 4.88 18.10
N LEU A 157 7.65 3.77 17.63
CA LEU A 157 7.90 3.21 16.29
C LEU A 157 7.44 4.16 15.18
N VAL A 158 6.25 4.76 15.32
CA VAL A 158 5.70 5.72 14.35
C VAL A 158 6.56 6.98 14.27
N ASP A 159 6.99 7.51 15.42
CA ASP A 159 7.82 8.71 15.49
C ASP A 159 9.19 8.46 14.85
N ALA A 160 9.81 7.33 15.17
CA ALA A 160 11.10 6.92 14.61
C ALA A 160 11.02 6.69 13.08
N ALA A 161 10.02 5.94 12.61
CA ALA A 161 9.80 5.72 11.17
C ALA A 161 9.51 7.03 10.41
N SER A 162 8.78 7.96 11.04
CA SER A 162 8.52 9.29 10.47
C SER A 162 9.79 10.12 10.39
N ALA A 163 10.64 10.10 11.43
CA ALA A 163 11.93 10.79 11.44
C ALA A 163 12.87 10.26 10.35
N VAL A 164 12.95 8.94 10.18
CA VAL A 164 13.73 8.31 9.09
C VAL A 164 13.17 8.70 7.73
N THR A 165 11.85 8.63 7.53
CA THR A 165 11.18 9.00 6.28
C THR A 165 11.52 10.44 5.86
N GLU A 166 11.43 11.38 6.79
CA GLU A 166 11.74 12.79 6.52
C GLU A 166 13.24 13.03 6.29
N ALA A 167 14.11 12.28 6.98
CA ALA A 167 15.55 12.34 6.75
C ALA A 167 15.92 11.83 5.35
N VAL A 168 15.35 10.70 4.91
CA VAL A 168 15.59 10.12 3.58
C VAL A 168 15.08 11.06 2.50
N LYS A 169 13.85 11.60 2.61
CA LYS A 169 13.30 12.56 1.64
C LYS A 169 14.21 13.78 1.42
N ARG A 170 14.92 14.23 2.46
CA ARG A 170 15.82 15.39 2.40
C ARG A 170 17.19 15.06 1.81
N GLN A 171 17.68 13.85 2.04
CA GLN A 171 19.07 13.47 1.77
C GLN A 171 19.22 12.56 0.54
N PHE A 172 18.14 11.94 0.08
CA PHE A 172 18.15 11.00 -1.03
C PHE A 172 17.12 11.39 -2.08
N LYS A 173 17.57 11.61 -3.31
CA LYS A 173 16.70 11.89 -4.45
C LYS A 173 16.28 10.58 -5.10
N LEU A 174 14.99 10.29 -5.06
CA LEU A 174 14.41 9.11 -5.70
C LEU A 174 14.27 9.32 -7.21
N HIS A 175 14.32 8.21 -7.93
CA HIS A 175 14.09 8.12 -9.37
C HIS A 175 13.32 6.83 -9.65
N HIS A 176 12.28 6.91 -10.46
CA HIS A 176 11.57 5.75 -10.98
C HIS A 176 11.88 5.60 -12.47
N PRO A 177 12.31 4.43 -12.96
CA PRO A 177 12.79 4.25 -14.34
C PRO A 177 11.80 4.68 -15.41
N ASP A 178 10.53 4.34 -15.19
CA ASP A 178 9.49 4.48 -16.23
C ASP A 178 8.58 5.70 -16.03
N ASN A 179 8.52 6.28 -14.82
CA ASN A 179 7.57 7.36 -14.49
C ASN A 179 8.01 8.15 -13.25
N GLU A 180 8.59 9.32 -13.46
CA GLU A 180 9.07 10.20 -12.39
C GLU A 180 7.97 10.69 -11.41
N GLU A 181 6.69 10.63 -11.78
CA GLU A 181 5.60 10.94 -10.82
C GLU A 181 5.49 9.90 -9.69
N LEU A 182 6.05 8.70 -9.88
CA LEU A 182 6.11 7.64 -8.87
C LEU A 182 7.36 7.77 -7.97
N ALA A 183 8.28 8.69 -8.27
CA ALA A 183 9.56 8.85 -7.58
C ALA A 183 9.45 9.61 -6.25
N PHE A 184 8.60 9.13 -5.34
CA PHE A 184 8.45 9.71 -4.00
C PHE A 184 8.46 8.63 -2.92
N LEU A 185 9.00 8.99 -1.74
CA LEU A 185 9.09 8.07 -0.62
C LEU A 185 7.75 8.02 0.10
N TYR A 186 7.14 6.83 0.15
CA TYR A 186 5.86 6.63 0.82
C TYR A 186 6.03 6.54 2.34
N GLY A 187 7.08 5.86 2.81
CA GLY A 187 7.37 5.75 4.23
C GLY A 187 8.58 4.88 4.53
N THR A 188 8.75 4.59 5.81
CA THR A 188 9.78 3.67 6.32
C THR A 188 9.11 2.42 6.88
N ILE A 189 9.60 1.25 6.47
CA ILE A 189 9.25 -0.04 7.03
C ILE A 189 10.32 -0.41 8.05
N LEU A 190 9.89 -0.55 9.31
CA LEU A 190 10.73 -1.08 10.37
C LEU A 190 10.64 -2.61 10.39
N THR A 191 11.79 -3.28 10.34
CA THR A 191 11.88 -4.74 10.37
C THR A 191 12.34 -5.22 11.75
N ASP A 192 12.14 -6.51 12.04
CA ASP A 192 12.66 -7.20 13.22
C ASP A 192 14.15 -7.60 13.08
N GLY A 193 14.82 -7.17 12.01
CA GLY A 193 16.23 -7.47 11.74
C GLY A 193 16.53 -8.91 11.33
N LYS A 194 15.50 -9.74 11.12
CA LYS A 194 15.65 -11.10 10.59
C LYS A 194 15.74 -11.06 9.05
N ASP A 195 16.76 -10.40 8.54
CA ASP A 195 16.87 -10.11 7.10
C ASP A 195 17.29 -11.33 6.25
N ALA A 196 17.78 -12.40 6.90
CA ALA A 196 18.13 -13.65 6.23
C ALA A 196 16.87 -14.47 5.89
N PHE A 197 16.86 -15.09 4.72
CA PHE A 197 15.77 -15.99 4.32
C PHE A 197 15.59 -17.12 5.33
N SER A 198 14.33 -17.34 5.75
CA SER A 198 13.90 -18.48 6.55
C SER A 198 12.44 -18.80 6.25
N ASP A 199 11.99 -20.00 6.59
CA ASP A 199 10.57 -20.38 6.50
C ASP A 199 9.71 -19.75 7.62
N GLU A 200 10.33 -19.08 8.60
CA GLU A 200 9.62 -18.37 9.65
C GLU A 200 9.17 -16.99 9.16
N PRO A 201 7.89 -16.61 9.35
CA PRO A 201 7.45 -15.26 9.09
C PRO A 201 8.23 -14.26 9.97
N THR A 202 8.88 -13.29 9.33
CA THR A 202 9.46 -12.13 10.01
C THR A 202 8.36 -11.17 10.43
N THR A 203 8.53 -10.46 11.54
CA THR A 203 7.64 -9.36 11.91
C THR A 203 8.12 -8.09 11.22
N ASN A 204 7.50 -7.79 10.10
CA ASN A 204 7.62 -6.51 9.43
C ASN A 204 6.23 -6.06 8.99
N ILE A 205 6.09 -4.79 8.62
CA ILE A 205 5.00 -4.38 7.75
C ILE A 205 5.51 -4.52 6.30
N CYS A 206 4.99 -5.55 5.61
CA CYS A 206 5.12 -5.95 4.19
C CYS A 206 6.04 -7.17 3.90
N VAL A 207 5.39 -8.33 3.67
CA VAL A 207 6.01 -9.66 3.43
C VAL A 207 5.93 -10.07 1.94
N PHE A 208 7.02 -10.68 1.43
CA PHE A 208 7.22 -11.15 0.05
C PHE A 208 6.85 -12.65 -0.14
N ALA A 209 6.42 -13.05 -1.34
CA ALA A 209 6.33 -14.46 -1.79
C ALA A 209 6.97 -14.67 -3.18
N ASP A 210 7.10 -15.94 -3.59
CA ASP A 210 7.67 -16.49 -4.83
C ASP A 210 7.93 -15.46 -5.94
N ALA A 211 9.22 -15.21 -6.21
CA ALA A 211 9.66 -14.23 -7.19
C ALA A 211 9.72 -14.82 -8.60
N GLN A 212 9.02 -14.19 -9.54
CA GLN A 212 9.33 -14.34 -10.97
C GLN A 212 10.28 -13.21 -11.39
N GLU A 213 11.36 -13.54 -12.10
CA GLU A 213 12.30 -12.55 -12.62
C GLU A 213 11.60 -11.56 -13.57
N ALA A 214 11.86 -10.26 -13.37
CA ALA A 214 11.30 -9.17 -14.16
C ALA A 214 12.34 -8.06 -14.40
N LYS A 215 11.94 -7.05 -15.18
CA LYS A 215 12.70 -5.82 -15.42
C LYS A 215 11.80 -4.60 -15.24
N CYS A 216 12.35 -3.53 -14.69
CA CYS A 216 11.76 -2.18 -14.67
C CYS A 216 12.88 -1.20 -15.03
N GLY A 217 12.83 -0.65 -16.25
CA GLY A 217 13.99 -0.02 -16.89
C GLY A 217 15.26 -0.86 -16.77
N ASP A 218 16.30 -0.27 -16.19
CA ASP A 218 17.61 -0.91 -16.00
C ASP A 218 17.71 -1.80 -14.75
N TYR A 219 16.70 -1.80 -13.86
CA TYR A 219 16.73 -2.60 -12.63
C TYR A 219 16.39 -4.07 -12.88
N ASN A 220 17.13 -4.96 -12.21
CA ASN A 220 16.65 -6.31 -11.97
C ASN A 220 15.46 -6.21 -11.02
N ALA A 221 14.31 -6.69 -11.46
CA ALA A 221 13.07 -6.63 -10.71
C ALA A 221 12.51 -8.03 -10.50
N VAL A 222 11.52 -8.13 -9.63
CA VAL A 222 10.75 -9.35 -9.40
C VAL A 222 9.26 -9.02 -9.38
N VAL A 223 8.43 -9.91 -9.93
CA VAL A 223 7.00 -9.88 -9.66
C VAL A 223 6.78 -10.62 -8.36
N VAL A 224 6.25 -9.91 -7.36
CA VAL A 224 5.97 -10.46 -6.03
C VAL A 224 4.52 -10.88 -5.96
N GLU A 225 4.28 -12.11 -5.49
CA GLU A 225 2.96 -12.51 -5.04
C GLU A 225 2.77 -12.14 -3.56
N VAL A 226 1.62 -11.58 -3.20
CA VAL A 226 1.26 -11.30 -1.82
C VAL A 226 -0.09 -11.94 -1.54
N SER A 227 -0.22 -12.65 -0.42
CA SER A 227 -1.47 -13.28 0.00
C SER A 227 -1.92 -12.80 1.39
N GLY A 228 -3.22 -12.75 1.59
CA GLY A 228 -3.81 -12.36 2.86
C GLY A 228 -5.30 -12.65 2.90
N GLU A 229 -5.95 -12.28 3.99
CA GLU A 229 -7.39 -12.45 4.14
C GLU A 229 -8.10 -11.10 4.16
N ALA A 230 -9.17 -11.00 3.39
CA ALA A 230 -10.06 -9.84 3.40
C ALA A 230 -11.46 -10.27 3.83
N PHE A 231 -12.17 -9.43 4.58
CA PHE A 231 -13.52 -9.69 5.08
C PHE A 231 -14.42 -8.48 4.84
N TYR A 232 -15.64 -8.74 4.39
CA TYR A 232 -16.68 -7.74 4.35
C TYR A 232 -17.17 -7.43 5.76
N THR A 233 -17.10 -6.17 6.15
CA THR A 233 -17.57 -5.70 7.46
C THR A 233 -18.96 -5.08 7.39
N GLY A 234 -19.36 -4.56 6.23
CA GLY A 234 -20.70 -4.02 6.02
C GLY A 234 -20.81 -3.15 4.77
N THR A 235 -21.90 -2.41 4.70
CA THR A 235 -22.18 -1.41 3.68
C THR A 235 -22.64 -0.14 4.38
N ALA A 236 -22.18 1.01 3.92
CA ALA A 236 -22.54 2.30 4.47
C ALA A 236 -22.97 3.26 3.35
N THR A 237 -23.93 4.13 3.67
CA THR A 237 -24.34 5.25 2.82
C THR A 237 -24.06 6.54 3.58
N PHE A 238 -23.23 7.42 3.01
CA PHE A 238 -22.92 8.71 3.60
C PHE A 238 -23.82 9.80 3.02
N VAL A 239 -24.39 10.62 3.89
CA VAL A 239 -25.18 11.80 3.52
C VAL A 239 -24.43 13.06 3.97
N VAL A 240 -24.50 14.09 3.14
CA VAL A 240 -23.77 15.35 3.31
C VAL A 240 -24.75 16.48 3.09
N GLU A 241 -25.07 17.20 4.16
CA GLU A 241 -25.94 18.37 4.09
C GLU A 241 -25.12 19.61 3.72
N GLU A 242 -25.72 20.55 2.98
CA GLU A 242 -25.00 21.73 2.49
C GLU A 242 -24.50 22.63 3.64
N GLU A 243 -25.29 22.68 4.72
CA GLU A 243 -25.08 23.49 5.93
C GLU A 243 -24.18 22.81 6.96
N ASP A 244 -23.79 21.54 6.77
CA ASP A 244 -22.92 20.81 7.70
C ASP A 244 -21.53 21.47 7.77
N PRO A 245 -21.12 22.05 8.92
CA PRO A 245 -19.82 22.71 9.06
C PRO A 245 -18.64 21.72 8.98
N LEU A 246 -18.91 20.41 9.14
CA LEU A 246 -17.96 19.30 9.08
C LEU A 246 -18.19 18.43 7.84
N LYS A 247 -18.84 18.96 6.79
CA LYS A 247 -19.15 18.19 5.56
C LYS A 247 -17.94 17.55 4.90
N TYR A 248 -16.77 18.17 5.02
CA TYR A 248 -15.51 17.62 4.51
C TYR A 248 -14.62 16.99 5.59
N GLY A 249 -15.13 16.84 6.81
CA GLY A 249 -14.43 16.19 7.92
C GLY A 249 -13.34 17.03 8.59
N PHE A 250 -12.77 16.46 9.65
CA PHE A 250 -11.68 17.02 10.45
C PHE A 250 -10.74 15.91 10.94
N SER A 251 -9.53 16.30 11.35
CA SER A 251 -8.55 15.38 11.93
C SER A 251 -7.98 16.00 13.20
N LEU A 252 -8.09 15.27 14.31
CA LEU A 252 -7.41 15.59 15.56
C LEU A 252 -6.01 14.96 15.51
N LYS A 253 -4.98 15.75 15.78
CA LYS A 253 -3.59 15.27 15.84
C LYS A 253 -3.30 14.59 17.16
#